data_AF-A0A537JJC6-F1
#
_entry.id   AF-A0A537JJC6-F1
#
_cell.length_a   1.000
_cell.length_b   1.000
_cell.length_c   1.000
_cell.angle_alpha   90.00
_cell.angle_beta   90.00
_cell.angle_gamma   90.00
#
_symmetry.space_group_name_H-M   'P 1'
#
loop_
_entity.id
_entity.type
_entity.pdbx_description
1 polymer ?
#
loop_
_entity_poly.entity_id
_entity_poly.type
_entity_poly.pdbx_seq_one_letter_code
_entity_poly.pdbx_strand_id
1 'polypeptide(L)'
;MRSPPALSPLALLILLLPPAAPAWGPESVDAGPGFGPAATVAGGVTEDATSSNNQVKLIRDAAGHLVVAYAQDVGGTPQVMLAVSLDNGGHWARLAQASSGPIASRLPALSLDGAGPLHLIWTRYDDGVGKIYSRVWAGTWVAPQQRISPPHGYAGLPSVAVDGRGHAHVVWYGIREGSLPASTRHGSIYEIFYTGFDGREWSPPQLISTGLPDSVNPAVAADRAGHLRAVWFQYDGRAYQVRYAERDAAWSDPQTVLATRADAFNPDVAVDARGEPLLAWERHDGLSSVIQLTRRAGGRWQDPKTAGSLRGAGAAGGNRRCA
;
A
#
# COMPACT_ATOMS: atom_id res chain seq x y z
N MET A 1 37.96 19.99 -16.72
CA MET A 1 37.90 19.13 -15.52
C MET A 1 36.53 19.36 -14.87
N ARG A 2 35.60 18.43 -15.06
CA ARG A 2 34.30 18.47 -14.36
C ARG A 2 34.51 17.87 -12.97
N SER A 3 34.07 18.58 -11.95
CA SER A 3 34.07 18.10 -10.57
C SER A 3 33.36 16.74 -10.48
N PRO A 4 33.83 15.81 -9.65
CA PRO A 4 33.09 14.58 -9.38
C PRO A 4 31.71 14.92 -8.79
N PRO A 5 30.67 14.11 -9.06
CA PRO A 5 29.39 14.30 -8.40
C PRO A 5 29.61 14.20 -6.90
N ALA A 6 29.10 15.19 -6.16
CA ALA A 6 29.08 15.16 -4.71
C ALA A 6 28.42 13.85 -4.27
N LEU A 7 29.11 13.07 -3.44
CA LEU A 7 28.53 11.92 -2.75
C LEU A 7 27.26 12.43 -2.07
N SER A 8 26.11 11.83 -2.41
CA SER A 8 24.86 12.08 -1.71
C SER A 8 25.11 11.87 -0.21
N PRO A 9 24.65 12.77 0.68
CA PRO A 9 24.76 12.53 2.12
C PRO A 9 24.15 11.16 2.43
N LEU A 10 24.80 10.35 3.27
CA LEU A 10 24.35 9.00 3.63
C LEU A 10 22.91 9.06 4.14
N ALA A 11 21.95 8.78 3.26
CA ALA A 11 20.56 8.64 3.65
C ALA A 11 20.40 7.35 4.44
N LEU A 12 19.69 7.44 5.56
CA LEU A 12 19.40 6.34 6.48
C LEU A 12 17.90 6.08 6.47
N LEU A 13 17.50 4.82 6.39
CA LEU A 13 16.14 4.41 6.71
C LEU A 13 16.07 4.13 8.20
N ILE A 14 15.30 4.95 8.93
CA ILE A 14 15.12 4.84 10.38
C ILE A 14 13.70 4.39 10.66
N LEU A 15 13.53 3.39 11.52
CA LEU A 15 12.23 2.89 11.94
C LEU A 15 12.01 3.15 13.44
N LEU A 16 10.82 3.64 13.77
CA LEU A 16 10.31 3.79 15.13
C LEU A 16 9.15 2.82 15.31
N LEU A 17 9.29 1.89 16.24
CA LEU A 17 8.23 0.95 16.57
C LEU A 17 7.72 1.21 17.99
N PRO A 18 6.41 1.10 18.23
CA PRO A 18 5.94 0.99 19.60
C PRO A 18 6.55 -0.28 20.21
N PRO A 19 6.90 -0.28 21.52
CA PRO A 19 7.31 -1.49 22.19
C PRO A 19 6.18 -2.51 22.11
N ALA A 20 6.54 -3.81 22.15
CA ALA A 20 5.57 -4.89 22.04
C ALA A 20 4.41 -4.66 23.02
N ALA A 21 3.21 -4.42 22.48
CA ALA A 21 2.06 -4.12 23.31
C ALA A 21 1.74 -5.33 24.20
N PRO A 22 1.45 -5.16 25.49
CA PRO A 22 0.78 -6.21 26.25
C PRO A 22 -0.58 -6.51 25.57
N ALA A 23 -1.07 -7.73 25.73
CA ALA A 23 -2.38 -8.14 25.22
C ALA A 23 -3.45 -7.11 25.67
N TRP A 24 -4.11 -6.48 24.71
CA TRP A 24 -5.09 -5.43 24.99
C TRP A 24 -6.31 -6.03 25.69
N GLY A 25 -6.45 -5.75 26.99
CA GLY A 25 -7.72 -5.89 27.70
C GLY A 25 -8.62 -4.68 27.42
N PRO A 26 -9.95 -4.80 27.53
CA PRO A 26 -10.91 -3.79 27.06
C PRO A 26 -10.92 -2.45 27.82
N GLU A 27 -10.05 -2.21 28.81
CA GLU A 27 -10.17 -1.03 29.70
C GLU A 27 -8.88 -0.21 29.96
N SER A 28 -7.71 -0.52 29.41
CA SER A 28 -6.51 0.30 29.68
C SER A 28 -6.33 1.42 28.64
N VAL A 29 -6.85 2.61 28.96
CA VAL A 29 -6.59 3.87 28.23
C VAL A 29 -5.72 4.76 29.10
N ASP A 30 -4.43 4.43 29.23
CA ASP A 30 -3.44 5.33 29.82
C ASP A 30 -2.16 5.24 29.00
N ALA A 31 -1.69 6.41 28.54
CA ALA A 31 -0.46 6.67 27.78
C ALA A 31 -0.02 5.51 26.87
N GLY A 32 -0.39 5.57 25.59
CA GLY A 32 0.09 4.63 24.58
C GLY A 32 1.61 4.43 24.73
N PRO A 33 2.10 3.19 24.61
CA PRO A 33 3.49 2.88 24.90
C PRO A 33 4.40 3.83 24.09
N GLY A 34 5.24 4.60 24.79
CA GLY A 34 6.21 5.48 24.15
C GLY A 34 7.03 4.69 23.14
N PHE A 35 7.36 5.28 22.00
CA PHE A 35 8.15 4.59 20.97
C PHE A 35 9.47 4.08 21.55
N GLY A 36 9.87 2.88 21.14
CA GLY A 36 11.21 2.37 21.42
C GLY A 36 12.29 3.25 20.77
N PRO A 37 13.57 3.00 21.08
CA PRO A 37 14.66 3.72 20.43
C PRO A 37 14.60 3.53 18.91
N ALA A 38 14.92 4.60 18.17
CA ALA A 38 15.06 4.56 16.72
C ALA A 38 16.18 3.58 16.32
N ALA A 39 15.89 2.72 15.34
CA ALA A 39 16.88 1.81 14.77
C ALA A 39 17.13 2.13 13.30
N THR A 40 18.40 2.10 12.90
CA THR A 40 18.79 2.18 11.49
C THR A 40 18.53 0.84 10.82
N VAL A 41 17.65 0.83 9.82
CA VAL A 41 17.34 -0.33 8.99
C VAL A 41 18.43 -0.58 7.94
N ALA A 42 18.85 0.49 7.26
CA ALA A 42 19.87 0.45 6.22
C ALA A 42 20.47 1.85 5.96
N GLY A 43 21.72 1.90 5.51
CA GLY A 43 22.37 3.09 4.97
C GLY A 43 22.48 3.07 3.45
N GLY A 44 22.77 4.23 2.84
CA GLY A 44 22.87 4.36 1.38
C GLY A 44 21.52 4.18 0.68
N VAL A 45 20.43 4.46 1.40
CA VAL A 45 19.10 4.35 0.83
C VAL A 45 18.81 5.50 -0.13
N THR A 46 17.79 5.36 -0.96
CA THR A 46 17.27 6.50 -1.73
C THR A 46 16.40 7.40 -0.86
N GLU A 47 16.22 8.67 -1.24
CA GLU A 47 15.35 9.60 -0.50
C GLU A 47 13.88 9.12 -0.44
N ASP A 48 13.48 8.31 -1.42
CA ASP A 48 12.16 7.71 -1.56
C ASP A 48 12.15 6.22 -1.16
N ALA A 49 13.07 5.79 -0.28
CA ALA A 49 13.26 4.41 0.13
C ALA A 49 11.94 3.66 0.42
N THR A 50 11.02 4.32 1.10
CA THR A 50 9.70 3.80 1.50
C THR A 50 8.56 4.78 1.19
N SER A 51 8.84 5.89 0.49
CA SER A 51 7.89 7.01 0.35
C SER A 51 6.91 6.85 -0.81
N SER A 52 6.06 7.86 -0.96
CA SER A 52 5.25 8.16 -2.16
C SER A 52 3.98 7.34 -2.40
N ASN A 53 3.64 6.38 -1.54
CA ASN A 53 2.36 5.68 -1.61
C ASN A 53 1.93 5.08 -0.26
N ASN A 54 0.71 4.56 -0.24
CA ASN A 54 0.06 3.89 0.90
C ASN A 54 0.33 2.39 0.98
N GLN A 55 1.26 1.82 0.19
CA GLN A 55 1.41 0.37 0.13
C GLN A 55 2.21 -0.16 1.31
N VAL A 56 1.90 -1.38 1.73
CA VAL A 56 2.62 -2.10 2.79
C VAL A 56 4.11 -2.26 2.45
N LYS A 57 4.97 -1.72 3.32
CA LYS A 57 6.44 -1.80 3.24
C LYS A 57 7.08 -2.61 4.37
N LEU A 58 6.31 -2.89 5.42
CA LEU A 58 6.75 -3.54 6.64
C LEU A 58 5.69 -4.56 7.04
N ILE A 59 6.14 -5.76 7.34
CA ILE A 59 5.31 -6.88 7.79
C ILE A 59 5.95 -7.56 8.98
N ARG A 60 5.17 -8.40 9.65
CA ARG A 60 5.67 -9.39 10.59
C ARG A 60 5.36 -10.78 10.06
N ASP A 61 6.36 -11.65 10.02
CA ASP A 61 6.18 -13.06 9.64
C ASP A 61 5.61 -13.89 10.81
N ALA A 62 5.28 -15.16 10.53
CA ALA A 62 4.73 -16.07 11.52
C ALA A 62 5.72 -16.44 12.65
N ALA A 63 7.02 -16.27 12.43
CA ALA A 63 8.06 -16.45 13.44
C ALA A 63 8.26 -15.19 14.30
N GLY A 64 7.56 -14.10 13.98
CA GLY A 64 7.61 -12.84 14.70
C GLY A 64 8.67 -11.87 14.19
N HIS A 65 9.42 -12.21 13.14
CA HIS A 65 10.41 -11.34 12.54
C HIS A 65 9.76 -10.21 11.78
N LEU A 66 10.42 -9.05 11.75
CA LEU A 66 9.99 -7.92 10.95
C LEU A 66 10.75 -7.93 9.62
N VAL A 67 10.04 -7.71 8.51
CA VAL A 67 10.64 -7.63 7.18
C VAL A 67 10.22 -6.31 6.52
N VAL A 68 11.20 -5.57 6.00
CA VAL A 68 10.99 -4.29 5.31
C VAL A 68 11.48 -4.39 3.87
N ALA A 69 10.68 -3.91 2.91
CA ALA A 69 11.17 -3.59 1.58
C ALA A 69 11.44 -2.09 1.42
N TYR A 70 12.57 -1.78 0.79
CA TYR A 70 13.02 -0.40 0.61
C TYR A 70 13.85 -0.25 -0.67
N ALA A 71 13.92 0.97 -1.20
CA ALA A 71 14.80 1.32 -2.31
C ALA A 71 16.17 1.83 -1.81
N GLN A 72 17.24 1.20 -2.28
CA GLN A 72 18.63 1.52 -1.95
C GLN A 72 19.42 1.90 -3.20
N ASP A 73 20.36 2.85 -3.08
CA ASP A 73 21.29 3.12 -4.17
C ASP A 73 22.34 1.99 -4.23
N VAL A 74 22.39 1.29 -5.36
CA VAL A 74 23.38 0.25 -5.64
C VAL A 74 24.15 0.65 -6.89
N GLY A 75 25.31 1.26 -6.70
CA GLY A 75 26.18 1.69 -7.80
C GLY A 75 25.58 2.82 -8.64
N GLY A 76 24.89 3.78 -8.01
CA GLY A 76 24.22 4.90 -8.67
C GLY A 76 22.85 4.55 -9.25
N THR A 77 22.35 3.34 -8.99
CA THR A 77 21.04 2.87 -9.48
C THR A 77 20.17 2.42 -8.31
N PRO A 78 18.97 3.00 -8.12
CA PRO A 78 17.99 2.53 -7.14
C PRO A 78 17.61 1.07 -7.37
N GLN A 79 17.71 0.25 -6.33
CA GLN A 79 17.30 -1.15 -6.32
C GLN A 79 16.42 -1.46 -5.12
N VAL A 80 15.49 -2.39 -5.27
CA VAL A 80 14.62 -2.89 -4.22
C VAL A 80 15.35 -3.94 -3.39
N MET A 81 15.36 -3.70 -2.09
CA MET A 81 16.07 -4.47 -1.09
C MET A 81 15.10 -4.97 -0.03
N LEU A 82 15.50 -6.03 0.67
CA LEU A 82 14.84 -6.51 1.89
C LEU A 82 15.79 -6.41 3.07
N ALA A 83 15.27 -5.98 4.22
CA ALA A 83 15.92 -6.09 5.52
C ALA A 83 15.02 -6.86 6.48
N VAL A 84 15.65 -7.55 7.42
CA VAL A 84 14.97 -8.34 8.46
C VAL A 84 15.46 -7.93 9.84
N SER A 85 14.56 -7.95 10.82
CA SER A 85 14.87 -7.86 12.23
C SER A 85 14.28 -9.06 12.98
N LEU A 86 15.13 -9.74 13.74
CA LEU A 86 14.77 -10.92 14.53
C LEU A 86 14.43 -10.58 15.99
N ASP A 87 14.70 -9.34 16.40
CA ASP A 87 14.59 -8.85 17.78
C ASP A 87 13.62 -7.66 17.88
N ASN A 88 12.54 -7.73 17.11
CA ASN A 88 11.45 -6.76 17.12
C ASN A 88 11.88 -5.31 16.81
N GLY A 89 12.80 -5.16 15.85
CA GLY A 89 13.27 -3.89 15.33
C GLY A 89 14.50 -3.31 16.03
N GLY A 90 15.09 -4.02 17.00
CA GLY A 90 16.32 -3.59 17.69
C GLY A 90 17.52 -3.56 16.76
N HIS A 91 17.70 -4.61 15.96
CA HIS A 91 18.75 -4.74 14.96
C HIS A 91 18.21 -5.18 13.62
N TRP A 92 18.82 -4.68 12.54
CA TRP A 92 18.42 -4.97 11.17
C TRP A 92 19.61 -5.52 10.38
N ALA A 93 19.33 -6.53 9.56
CA ALA A 93 20.28 -7.09 8.61
C ALA A 93 19.67 -7.11 7.20
N ARG A 94 20.50 -6.92 6.17
CA ARG A 94 20.08 -7.12 4.79
C ARG A 94 19.68 -8.58 4.60
N LEU A 95 18.42 -8.80 4.25
CA LEU A 95 17.87 -10.13 3.96
C LEU A 95 18.18 -10.53 2.52
N ALA A 96 17.85 -9.67 1.56
CA ALA A 96 18.02 -9.97 0.13
C ALA A 96 17.99 -8.70 -0.74
N GLN A 97 18.31 -8.86 -2.03
CA GLN A 97 18.07 -7.85 -3.06
C GLN A 97 17.09 -8.41 -4.10
N ALA A 98 15.94 -7.75 -4.22
CA ALA A 98 14.83 -8.22 -5.04
C ALA A 98 15.02 -7.86 -6.52
N SER A 99 15.40 -6.62 -6.80
CA SER A 99 15.63 -6.15 -8.17
C SER A 99 17.10 -6.18 -8.56
N SER A 100 17.37 -6.36 -9.85
CA SER A 100 18.74 -6.43 -10.39
C SER A 100 18.85 -5.76 -11.76
N GLY A 101 20.08 -5.42 -12.13
CA GLY A 101 20.42 -4.82 -13.42
C GLY A 101 20.54 -3.29 -13.38
N PRO A 102 20.82 -2.65 -14.53
CA PRO A 102 21.19 -1.23 -14.59
C PRO A 102 19.98 -0.28 -14.59
N ILE A 103 18.78 -0.78 -14.25
CA ILE A 103 17.54 0.00 -14.36
C ILE A 103 16.99 0.28 -12.96
N ALA A 104 16.65 1.54 -12.73
CA ALA A 104 16.10 2.01 -11.47
C ALA A 104 14.81 1.26 -11.11
N SER A 105 14.73 0.78 -9.87
CA SER A 105 13.60 0.09 -9.27
C SER A 105 13.27 0.74 -7.93
N ARG A 106 12.00 1.16 -7.75
CA ARG A 106 11.51 1.96 -6.62
C ARG A 106 10.08 1.55 -6.25
N LEU A 107 9.53 2.18 -5.21
CA LEU A 107 8.12 2.02 -4.80
C LEU A 107 7.75 0.55 -4.55
N PRO A 108 8.49 -0.17 -3.69
CA PRO A 108 8.20 -1.57 -3.42
C PRO A 108 6.90 -1.71 -2.63
N ALA A 109 6.21 -2.81 -2.79
CA ALA A 109 5.12 -3.26 -1.93
C ALA A 109 5.35 -4.74 -1.63
N LEU A 110 4.92 -5.18 -0.46
CA LEU A 110 5.13 -6.57 -0.06
C LEU A 110 3.94 -7.14 0.71
N SER A 111 3.74 -8.44 0.55
CA SER A 111 2.73 -9.20 1.28
C SER A 111 3.23 -10.62 1.55
N LEU A 112 2.75 -11.24 2.64
CA LEU A 112 3.10 -12.60 3.03
C LEU A 112 1.97 -13.57 2.68
N ASP A 113 2.36 -14.70 2.12
CA ASP A 113 1.57 -15.92 2.17
C ASP A 113 1.62 -16.51 3.60
N GLY A 114 0.50 -17.07 4.06
CA GLY A 114 0.41 -17.81 5.32
C GLY A 114 1.35 -19.03 5.41
N ALA A 115 1.84 -19.53 4.27
CA ALA A 115 2.86 -20.57 4.20
C ALA A 115 4.30 -20.07 4.35
N GLY A 116 4.53 -18.75 4.37
CA GLY A 116 5.87 -18.15 4.53
C GLY A 116 6.48 -17.47 3.30
N PRO A 117 6.12 -17.78 2.03
CA PRO A 117 6.57 -17.00 0.89
C PRO A 117 6.17 -15.52 0.97
N LEU A 118 7.08 -14.64 0.58
CA LEU A 118 6.89 -13.20 0.53
C LEU A 118 6.84 -12.74 -0.92
N HIS A 119 5.73 -12.12 -1.31
CA HIS A 119 5.53 -11.52 -2.62
C HIS A 119 6.00 -10.08 -2.60
N LEU A 120 7.01 -9.73 -3.40
CA LEU A 120 7.42 -8.35 -3.63
C LEU A 120 6.97 -7.87 -4.99
N ILE A 121 6.40 -6.68 -5.00
CA ILE A 121 6.02 -5.98 -6.22
C ILE A 121 6.70 -4.61 -6.21
N TRP A 122 7.14 -4.09 -7.35
CA TRP A 122 7.76 -2.76 -7.41
C TRP A 122 7.60 -2.10 -8.78
N THR A 123 7.93 -0.81 -8.84
CA THR A 123 8.01 -0.06 -10.10
C THR A 123 9.44 -0.05 -10.60
N ARG A 124 9.67 -0.54 -11.82
CA ARG A 124 10.93 -0.43 -12.56
C ARG A 124 10.77 0.54 -13.73
N TYR A 125 11.75 1.40 -13.98
CA TYR A 125 11.66 2.44 -15.00
C TYR A 125 12.33 2.02 -16.32
N ASP A 126 11.74 1.03 -16.98
CA ASP A 126 12.20 0.54 -18.28
C ASP A 126 12.08 1.66 -19.32
N ASP A 127 13.21 2.08 -19.91
CA ASP A 127 13.30 3.21 -20.85
C ASP A 127 12.67 4.51 -20.31
N GLY A 128 12.76 4.72 -18.98
CA GLY A 128 12.17 5.88 -18.29
C GLY A 128 10.67 5.76 -18.01
N VAL A 129 10.02 4.67 -18.44
CA VAL A 129 8.59 4.43 -18.21
C VAL A 129 8.41 3.40 -17.10
N GLY A 130 7.58 3.73 -16.11
CA GLY A 130 7.24 2.81 -15.03
C GLY A 130 6.60 1.51 -15.54
N LYS A 131 7.04 0.39 -14.97
CA LYS A 131 6.55 -0.97 -15.19
C LYS A 131 6.46 -1.71 -13.86
N ILE A 132 5.48 -2.60 -13.73
CA ILE A 132 5.33 -3.40 -12.51
C ILE A 132 6.10 -4.70 -12.66
N TYR A 133 6.97 -4.95 -11.68
CA TYR A 133 7.73 -6.18 -11.56
C TYR A 133 7.38 -6.92 -10.27
N SER A 134 7.50 -8.24 -10.32
CA SER A 134 7.21 -9.14 -9.22
C SER A 134 8.36 -10.11 -8.98
N ARG A 135 8.53 -10.51 -7.72
CA ARG A 135 9.40 -11.63 -7.32
C ARG A 135 8.96 -12.22 -5.99
N VAL A 136 9.14 -13.53 -5.84
CA VAL A 136 8.76 -14.27 -4.64
C VAL A 136 9.99 -14.76 -3.89
N TRP A 137 10.03 -14.49 -2.58
CA TRP A 137 11.05 -14.94 -1.65
C TRP A 137 10.52 -16.05 -0.74
N ALA A 138 11.15 -17.22 -0.75
CA ALA A 138 10.82 -18.35 0.12
C ALA A 138 12.09 -18.89 0.81
N GLY A 139 12.89 -17.99 1.39
CA GLY A 139 14.26 -18.27 1.88
C GLY A 139 15.32 -18.23 0.78
N THR A 140 14.90 -18.39 -0.48
CA THR A 140 15.62 -18.04 -1.69
C THR A 140 14.65 -17.44 -2.70
N TRP A 141 15.16 -16.87 -3.78
CA TRP A 141 14.33 -16.40 -4.88
C TRP A 141 13.75 -17.58 -5.66
N VAL A 142 12.42 -17.71 -5.65
CA VAL A 142 11.72 -18.81 -6.34
C VAL A 142 11.94 -18.74 -7.85
N ALA A 143 11.99 -17.53 -8.40
CA ALA A 143 12.20 -17.26 -9.82
C ALA A 143 12.95 -15.93 -10.04
N PRO A 144 13.44 -15.65 -11.28
CA PRO A 144 13.90 -14.32 -11.66
C PRO A 144 12.80 -13.26 -11.52
N GLN A 145 13.19 -11.98 -11.47
CA GLN A 145 12.24 -10.87 -11.51
C GLN A 145 11.40 -10.91 -12.79
N GLN A 146 10.08 -10.77 -12.67
CA GLN A 146 9.13 -10.88 -13.78
C GLN A 146 8.35 -9.57 -13.95
N ARG A 147 8.26 -9.06 -15.18
CA ARG A 147 7.34 -7.95 -15.51
C ARG A 147 5.90 -8.49 -15.58
N ILE A 148 4.99 -7.86 -14.84
CA ILE A 148 3.56 -8.22 -14.81
C ILE A 148 2.66 -7.14 -15.41
N SER A 149 3.20 -5.94 -15.68
CA SER A 149 2.51 -4.90 -16.44
C SER A 149 2.69 -5.07 -17.96
N PRO A 150 1.83 -4.43 -18.77
CA PRO A 150 2.03 -4.35 -20.22
C PRO A 150 3.36 -3.66 -20.62
N PRO A 151 3.91 -3.95 -21.81
CA PRO A 151 5.23 -3.49 -22.25
C PRO A 151 5.34 -1.99 -22.57
N HIS A 152 4.27 -1.30 -22.94
CA HIS A 152 4.38 0.09 -23.42
C HIS A 152 3.78 1.10 -22.44
N GLY A 153 2.56 0.85 -21.95
CA GLY A 153 1.84 1.75 -21.05
C GLY A 153 2.57 2.00 -19.73
N TYR A 154 2.49 3.23 -19.19
CA TYR A 154 2.99 3.52 -17.85
C TYR A 154 2.25 2.65 -16.82
N ALA A 155 2.97 2.12 -15.84
CA ALA A 155 2.42 1.43 -14.70
C ALA A 155 3.26 1.74 -13.46
N GLY A 156 2.62 2.17 -12.37
CA GLY A 156 3.32 2.57 -11.17
C GLY A 156 2.46 2.52 -9.92
N LEU A 157 3.12 2.66 -8.77
CA LEU A 157 2.52 2.59 -7.43
C LEU A 157 1.66 1.32 -7.25
N PRO A 158 2.27 0.12 -7.28
CA PRO A 158 1.56 -1.14 -7.10
C PRO A 158 1.20 -1.46 -5.64
N SER A 159 -0.04 -1.83 -5.34
CA SER A 159 -0.42 -2.46 -4.07
C SER A 159 -0.61 -3.96 -4.26
N VAL A 160 -0.30 -4.75 -3.23
CA VAL A 160 -0.39 -6.22 -3.26
C VAL A 160 -1.05 -6.77 -2.00
N ALA A 161 -1.95 -7.73 -2.19
CA ALA A 161 -2.52 -8.55 -1.12
C ALA A 161 -2.38 -10.03 -1.49
N VAL A 162 -2.37 -10.91 -0.49
CA VAL A 162 -2.32 -12.36 -0.68
C VAL A 162 -3.55 -12.99 -0.01
N ASP A 163 -4.25 -13.88 -0.72
CA ASP A 163 -5.42 -14.59 -0.20
C ASP A 163 -5.04 -15.78 0.71
N GLY A 164 -6.04 -16.45 1.28
CA GLY A 164 -5.81 -17.62 2.15
C GLY A 164 -5.22 -18.85 1.46
N ARG A 165 -5.06 -18.82 0.13
CA ARG A 165 -4.45 -19.90 -0.68
C ARG A 165 -3.02 -19.55 -1.11
N GLY A 166 -2.51 -18.38 -0.77
CA GLY A 166 -1.19 -17.91 -1.20
C GLY A 166 -1.22 -17.25 -2.59
N HIS A 167 -2.39 -16.94 -3.14
CA HIS A 167 -2.48 -16.23 -4.42
C HIS A 167 -2.27 -14.73 -4.22
N ALA A 168 -1.38 -14.14 -5.01
CA ALA A 168 -1.12 -12.72 -4.96
C ALA A 168 -2.08 -11.95 -5.87
N HIS A 169 -2.57 -10.82 -5.37
CA HIS A 169 -3.47 -9.91 -6.05
C HIS A 169 -2.82 -8.54 -6.09
N VAL A 170 -2.59 -8.01 -7.29
CA VAL A 170 -1.85 -6.77 -7.49
C VAL A 170 -2.74 -5.76 -8.19
N VAL A 171 -2.77 -4.54 -7.66
CA VAL A 171 -3.37 -3.37 -8.33
C VAL A 171 -2.33 -2.29 -8.52
N TRP A 172 -2.44 -1.51 -9.59
CA TRP A 172 -1.59 -0.34 -9.85
C TRP A 172 -2.39 0.68 -10.63
N TYR A 173 -1.94 1.94 -10.65
CA TYR A 173 -2.45 2.86 -11.65
C TYR A 173 -1.51 2.95 -12.84
N GLY A 174 -2.08 3.13 -14.03
CA GLY A 174 -1.35 3.10 -15.28
C GLY A 174 -2.07 3.77 -16.42
N ILE A 175 -1.46 3.72 -17.59
CA ILE A 175 -2.03 4.21 -18.85
C ILE A 175 -2.29 2.99 -19.73
N ARG A 176 -3.52 2.86 -20.23
CA ARG A 176 -3.90 1.77 -21.14
C ARG A 176 -3.10 1.81 -22.44
N GLU A 177 -2.68 0.64 -22.91
CA GLU A 177 -1.96 0.55 -24.19
C GLU A 177 -2.82 1.05 -25.35
N GLY A 178 -2.22 1.86 -26.22
CA GLY A 178 -2.92 2.46 -27.36
C GLY A 178 -3.95 3.53 -26.98
N SER A 179 -3.98 4.01 -25.73
CA SER A 179 -4.85 5.12 -25.35
C SER A 179 -4.47 6.37 -26.15
N LEU A 180 -5.47 7.03 -26.74
CA LEU A 180 -5.28 8.33 -27.37
C LEU A 180 -4.90 9.38 -26.30
N PRO A 181 -4.18 10.45 -26.68
CA PRO A 181 -3.94 11.58 -25.80
C PRO A 181 -5.25 12.12 -25.26
N ALA A 182 -5.27 12.45 -23.97
CA ALA A 182 -6.44 13.02 -23.32
C ALA A 182 -6.15 14.46 -22.86
N SER A 183 -7.18 15.30 -22.85
CA SER A 183 -7.11 16.67 -22.31
C SER A 183 -7.08 16.70 -20.78
N THR A 184 -6.19 15.92 -20.18
CA THR A 184 -5.84 15.99 -18.76
C THR A 184 -4.56 16.80 -18.60
N ARG A 185 -4.23 17.17 -17.35
CA ARG A 185 -2.96 17.85 -17.03
C ARG A 185 -1.71 17.03 -17.39
N HIS A 186 -1.85 15.71 -17.62
CA HIS A 186 -0.75 14.79 -17.92
C HIS A 186 -0.77 14.28 -19.37
N GLY A 187 -1.70 14.75 -20.21
CA GLY A 187 -1.83 14.31 -21.61
C GLY A 187 -2.34 12.86 -21.78
N SER A 188 -2.74 12.20 -20.69
CA SER A 188 -3.23 10.81 -20.65
C SER A 188 -4.12 10.61 -19.43
N ILE A 189 -4.88 9.51 -19.43
CA ILE A 189 -5.77 9.16 -18.33
C ILE A 189 -5.10 8.09 -17.47
N TYR A 190 -5.01 8.33 -16.17
CA TYR A 190 -4.63 7.28 -15.23
C TYR A 190 -5.82 6.41 -14.86
N GLU A 191 -5.61 5.10 -14.95
CA GLU A 191 -6.61 4.06 -14.76
C GLU A 191 -6.08 3.03 -13.77
N ILE A 192 -6.97 2.35 -13.02
CA ILE A 192 -6.59 1.27 -12.10
C ILE A 192 -6.66 -0.08 -12.80
N PHE A 193 -5.56 -0.81 -12.75
CA PHE A 193 -5.43 -2.15 -13.28
C PHE A 193 -5.28 -3.17 -12.16
N TYR A 194 -5.69 -4.41 -12.43
CA TYR A 194 -5.58 -5.57 -11.56
C TYR A 194 -4.92 -6.75 -12.30
N THR A 195 -4.06 -7.51 -11.62
CA THR A 195 -3.68 -8.89 -12.01
C THR A 195 -3.67 -9.81 -10.79
N GLY A 196 -3.94 -11.10 -11.01
CA GLY A 196 -3.83 -12.14 -9.98
C GLY A 196 -2.82 -13.22 -10.36
N PHE A 197 -2.12 -13.77 -9.37
CA PHE A 197 -1.22 -14.92 -9.50
C PHE A 197 -1.87 -16.16 -8.88
N ASP A 198 -2.14 -17.19 -9.69
CA ASP A 198 -2.85 -18.40 -9.25
C ASP A 198 -1.94 -19.50 -8.65
N GLY A 199 -0.70 -19.12 -8.28
CA GLY A 199 0.34 -20.05 -7.85
C GLY A 199 1.21 -20.57 -8.99
N ARG A 200 0.84 -20.30 -10.26
CA ARG A 200 1.59 -20.73 -11.45
C ARG A 200 1.86 -19.58 -12.40
N GLU A 201 0.84 -18.81 -12.75
CA GLU A 201 0.91 -17.73 -13.72
C GLU A 201 0.14 -16.48 -13.30
N TRP A 202 0.51 -15.36 -13.91
CA TRP A 202 -0.19 -14.09 -13.74
C TRP A 202 -1.30 -13.98 -14.79
N SER A 203 -2.50 -13.58 -14.36
CA SER A 203 -3.58 -13.25 -15.29
C SER A 203 -3.23 -12.02 -16.12
N PRO A 204 -3.78 -11.87 -17.34
CA PRO A 204 -3.69 -10.62 -18.07
C PRO A 204 -4.22 -9.44 -17.22
N PRO A 205 -3.59 -8.25 -17.29
CA PRO A 205 -4.08 -7.07 -16.60
C PRO A 205 -5.52 -6.72 -16.98
N GLN A 206 -6.38 -6.56 -15.98
CA GLN A 206 -7.78 -6.14 -16.11
C GLN A 206 -7.94 -4.69 -15.66
N LEU A 207 -8.63 -3.87 -16.45
CA LEU A 207 -9.07 -2.52 -16.04
C LEU A 207 -10.22 -2.63 -15.03
N ILE A 208 -10.11 -1.94 -13.89
CA ILE A 208 -11.13 -1.97 -12.82
C ILE A 208 -11.68 -0.59 -12.44
N SER A 209 -11.17 0.48 -13.04
CA SER A 209 -11.71 1.85 -12.88
C SER A 209 -12.53 2.30 -14.08
N THR A 210 -13.31 3.37 -13.92
CA THR A 210 -13.99 4.04 -15.04
C THR A 210 -13.06 4.96 -15.86
N GLY A 211 -11.85 5.23 -15.36
CA GLY A 211 -10.81 6.03 -15.99
C GLY A 211 -11.04 7.54 -16.00
N LEU A 212 -12.27 8.04 -16.09
CA LEU A 212 -12.49 9.47 -16.32
C LEU A 212 -13.07 10.24 -15.11
N PRO A 213 -12.43 11.36 -14.70
CA PRO A 213 -11.01 11.69 -14.86
C PRO A 213 -10.10 10.81 -13.96
N ASP A 214 -8.78 11.03 -14.00
CA ASP A 214 -7.72 10.18 -13.43
C ASP A 214 -8.08 9.43 -12.13
N SER A 215 -7.88 8.11 -12.14
CA SER A 215 -7.89 7.23 -10.98
C SER A 215 -6.46 6.88 -10.56
N VAL A 216 -6.12 7.11 -9.29
CA VAL A 216 -4.73 7.01 -8.82
C VAL A 216 -4.62 6.48 -7.38
N ASN A 217 -3.39 6.05 -7.04
CA ASN A 217 -2.97 5.51 -5.74
C ASN A 217 -3.89 4.42 -5.18
N PRO A 218 -3.98 3.26 -5.86
CA PRO A 218 -4.86 2.19 -5.43
C PRO A 218 -4.29 1.39 -4.26
N ALA A 219 -5.16 0.87 -3.41
CA ALA A 219 -4.86 -0.16 -2.43
C ALA A 219 -5.79 -1.37 -2.64
N VAL A 220 -5.30 -2.56 -2.29
CA VAL A 220 -6.07 -3.81 -2.34
C VAL A 220 -5.91 -4.59 -1.05
N ALA A 221 -7.01 -5.19 -0.57
CA ALA A 221 -7.01 -6.17 0.50
C ALA A 221 -7.73 -7.44 0.01
N ALA A 222 -7.29 -8.59 0.52
CA ALA A 222 -7.90 -9.89 0.26
C ALA A 222 -8.35 -10.51 1.59
N ASP A 223 -9.53 -11.12 1.60
CA ASP A 223 -9.92 -12.01 2.70
C ASP A 223 -9.37 -13.43 2.50
N ARG A 224 -9.57 -14.30 3.50
CA ARG A 224 -9.09 -15.69 3.41
C ARG A 224 -9.76 -16.52 2.32
N ALA A 225 -10.96 -16.13 1.87
CA ALA A 225 -11.68 -16.82 0.80
C ALA A 225 -11.23 -16.37 -0.59
N GLY A 226 -10.45 -15.29 -0.70
CA GLY A 226 -10.01 -14.69 -1.96
C GLY A 226 -10.96 -13.62 -2.49
N HIS A 227 -11.88 -13.12 -1.66
CA HIS A 227 -12.65 -11.94 -2.03
C HIS A 227 -11.78 -10.69 -1.85
N LEU A 228 -11.80 -9.81 -2.85
CA LEU A 228 -10.95 -8.62 -2.88
C LEU A 228 -11.74 -7.35 -2.61
N ARG A 229 -11.03 -6.38 -2.06
CA ARG A 229 -11.50 -5.02 -1.82
C ARG A 229 -10.44 -4.10 -2.41
N ALA A 230 -10.80 -3.30 -3.41
CA ALA A 230 -9.92 -2.29 -3.98
C ALA A 230 -10.46 -0.90 -3.68
N VAL A 231 -9.57 0.01 -3.35
CA VAL A 231 -9.86 1.45 -3.23
C VAL A 231 -8.84 2.26 -3.98
N TRP A 232 -9.26 3.44 -4.44
CA TRP A 232 -8.41 4.45 -5.05
C TRP A 232 -9.10 5.80 -4.90
N PHE A 233 -8.41 6.89 -5.24
CA PHE A 233 -9.07 8.19 -5.33
C PHE A 233 -9.19 8.65 -6.78
N GLN A 234 -10.30 9.30 -7.09
CA GLN A 234 -10.64 9.77 -8.43
C GLN A 234 -11.23 11.17 -8.36
N TYR A 235 -10.81 12.07 -9.25
CA TYR A 235 -11.44 13.37 -9.38
C TYR A 235 -12.85 13.19 -9.98
N ASP A 236 -13.88 13.82 -9.42
CA ASP A 236 -15.26 13.69 -9.91
C ASP A 236 -15.74 14.91 -10.74
N GLY A 237 -14.81 15.78 -11.13
CA GLY A 237 -15.12 17.07 -11.73
C GLY A 237 -15.17 18.23 -10.71
N ARG A 238 -15.16 17.91 -9.42
CA ARG A 238 -15.25 18.88 -8.32
C ARG A 238 -14.16 18.67 -7.26
N ALA A 239 -13.98 17.45 -6.80
CA ALA A 239 -13.02 17.09 -5.76
C ALA A 239 -12.57 15.63 -5.94
N TYR A 240 -11.44 15.26 -5.36
CA TYR A 240 -11.01 13.86 -5.31
C TYR A 240 -11.89 13.09 -4.32
N GLN A 241 -12.46 11.98 -4.75
CA GLN A 241 -13.33 11.13 -3.93
C GLN A 241 -12.76 9.71 -3.86
N VAL A 242 -13.01 9.01 -2.75
CA VAL A 242 -12.67 7.59 -2.60
C VAL A 242 -13.63 6.76 -3.45
N ARG A 243 -13.06 6.00 -4.36
CA ARG A 243 -13.73 4.95 -5.13
C ARG A 243 -13.42 3.60 -4.52
N TYR A 244 -14.38 2.69 -4.63
CA TYR A 244 -14.30 1.34 -4.11
C TYR A 244 -14.89 0.35 -5.11
N ALA A 245 -14.24 -0.79 -5.27
CA ALA A 245 -14.78 -1.95 -5.97
C ALA A 245 -14.47 -3.22 -5.19
N GLU A 246 -15.35 -4.21 -5.31
CA GLU A 246 -15.18 -5.53 -4.71
C GLU A 246 -15.08 -6.61 -5.78
N ARG A 247 -14.35 -7.68 -5.50
CA ARG A 247 -14.26 -8.84 -6.39
C ARG A 247 -14.57 -10.12 -5.64
N ASP A 248 -15.62 -10.79 -6.06
CA ASP A 248 -15.86 -12.19 -5.70
C ASP A 248 -15.41 -13.08 -6.87
N ALA A 249 -16.29 -13.30 -7.85
CA ALA A 249 -15.92 -13.92 -9.13
C ALA A 249 -15.41 -12.88 -10.16
N ALA A 250 -16.05 -11.71 -10.17
CA ALA A 250 -15.75 -10.58 -11.04
C ALA A 250 -15.74 -9.29 -10.24
N TRP A 251 -15.08 -8.26 -10.76
CA TRP A 251 -15.10 -6.93 -10.16
C TRP A 251 -16.50 -6.31 -10.29
N SER A 252 -16.97 -5.69 -9.22
CA SER A 252 -18.15 -4.84 -9.24
C SER A 252 -17.87 -3.56 -10.03
N ASP A 253 -18.93 -2.88 -10.46
CA ASP A 253 -18.80 -1.49 -10.89
C ASP A 253 -18.24 -0.63 -9.73
N PRO A 254 -17.32 0.31 -10.01
CA PRO A 254 -16.80 1.18 -8.98
C PRO A 254 -17.87 2.11 -8.40
N GLN A 255 -17.93 2.18 -7.07
CA GLN A 255 -18.83 3.09 -6.34
C GLN A 255 -18.03 4.16 -5.60
N THR A 256 -18.62 5.35 -5.44
CA THR A 256 -18.08 6.37 -4.53
C THR A 256 -18.46 6.03 -3.10
N VAL A 257 -17.49 5.97 -2.19
CA VAL A 257 -17.71 5.64 -0.77
C VAL A 257 -18.56 6.71 -0.08
N LEU A 258 -18.19 7.97 -0.27
CA LEU A 258 -18.94 9.13 0.20
C LEU A 258 -18.64 10.31 -0.73
N ALA A 259 -19.67 10.95 -1.28
CA ALA A 259 -19.51 12.13 -2.10
C ALA A 259 -19.55 13.39 -1.22
N THR A 260 -18.44 14.15 -1.19
CA THR A 260 -18.37 15.40 -0.42
C THR A 260 -17.82 16.56 -1.27
N ARG A 261 -17.67 17.74 -0.65
CA ARG A 261 -16.97 18.87 -1.28
C ARG A 261 -15.47 18.91 -0.95
N ALA A 262 -15.02 18.08 -0.01
CA ALA A 262 -13.63 17.98 0.39
C ALA A 262 -12.92 16.93 -0.47
N ASP A 263 -11.61 17.13 -0.66
CA ASP A 263 -10.77 16.12 -1.29
C ASP A 263 -10.55 14.94 -0.33
N ALA A 264 -10.50 13.75 -0.90
CA ALA A 264 -10.17 12.51 -0.24
C ALA A 264 -8.98 11.86 -0.95
N PHE A 265 -7.83 11.85 -0.28
CA PHE A 265 -6.56 11.38 -0.81
C PHE A 265 -6.09 10.09 -0.12
N ASN A 266 -5.25 9.36 -0.85
CA ASN A 266 -4.45 8.25 -0.32
C ASN A 266 -5.28 7.21 0.48
N PRO A 267 -6.40 6.71 -0.07
CA PRO A 267 -7.25 5.78 0.66
C PRO A 267 -6.56 4.44 0.82
N ASP A 268 -6.65 3.83 1.99
CA ASP A 268 -6.19 2.47 2.26
C ASP A 268 -7.34 1.58 2.72
N VAL A 269 -7.19 0.28 2.55
CA VAL A 269 -8.22 -0.72 2.85
C VAL A 269 -7.65 -1.90 3.63
N ALA A 270 -8.37 -2.29 4.67
CA ALA A 270 -8.20 -3.54 5.37
C ALA A 270 -9.52 -4.33 5.38
N VAL A 271 -9.45 -5.63 5.63
CA VAL A 271 -10.63 -6.48 5.85
C VAL A 271 -10.62 -7.04 7.25
N ASP A 272 -11.80 -7.13 7.87
CA ASP A 272 -11.96 -7.80 9.16
C ASP A 272 -12.05 -9.33 9.00
N ALA A 273 -12.20 -10.05 10.12
CA ALA A 273 -12.31 -11.50 10.12
C ALA A 273 -13.56 -12.04 9.37
N ARG A 274 -14.53 -11.18 9.06
CA ARG A 274 -15.74 -11.51 8.30
C ARG A 274 -15.62 -11.11 6.82
N GLY A 275 -14.51 -10.52 6.40
CA GLY A 275 -14.30 -10.01 5.04
C GLY A 275 -14.93 -8.64 4.78
N GLU A 276 -15.37 -7.94 5.83
CA GLU A 276 -15.94 -6.59 5.70
C GLU A 276 -14.82 -5.54 5.64
N PRO A 277 -14.92 -4.56 4.72
CA PRO A 277 -13.88 -3.55 4.55
C PRO A 277 -13.91 -2.47 5.64
N LEU A 278 -12.71 -2.11 6.09
CA LEU A 278 -12.40 -0.89 6.83
C LEU A 278 -11.54 -0.01 5.94
N LEU A 279 -11.99 1.22 5.70
CA LEU A 279 -11.27 2.21 4.89
C LEU A 279 -10.73 3.34 5.75
N ALA A 280 -9.56 3.85 5.38
CA ALA A 280 -9.03 5.09 5.90
C ALA A 280 -8.56 6.00 4.76
N TRP A 281 -8.72 7.32 4.88
CA TRP A 281 -8.23 8.27 3.89
C TRP A 281 -7.91 9.62 4.53
N GLU A 282 -7.09 10.41 3.85
CA GLU A 282 -6.91 11.81 4.18
C GLU A 282 -8.05 12.63 3.60
N ARG A 283 -8.82 13.31 4.44
CA ARG A 283 -9.80 14.31 4.03
C ARG A 283 -9.16 15.70 4.13
N HIS A 284 -9.14 16.43 3.01
CA HIS A 284 -8.64 17.79 2.93
C HIS A 284 -9.73 18.76 2.48
N ASP A 285 -10.01 19.81 3.26
CA ASP A 285 -11.06 20.81 2.93
C ASP A 285 -10.53 22.13 2.36
N GLY A 286 -9.27 22.16 1.92
CA GLY A 286 -8.60 23.34 1.40
C GLY A 286 -7.85 24.13 2.48
N LEU A 287 -8.12 23.86 3.76
CA LEU A 287 -7.44 24.52 4.89
C LEU A 287 -6.73 23.52 5.80
N SER A 288 -7.34 22.35 6.01
CA SER A 288 -6.84 21.35 6.95
C SER A 288 -7.00 19.94 6.41
N SER A 289 -6.09 19.06 6.83
CA SER A 289 -6.16 17.62 6.56
C SER A 289 -6.46 16.86 7.84
N VAL A 290 -7.35 15.89 7.75
CA VAL A 290 -7.66 14.93 8.84
C VAL A 290 -7.73 13.53 8.28
N ILE A 291 -7.40 12.51 9.08
CA ILE A 291 -7.65 11.13 8.70
C ILE A 291 -9.09 10.75 9.03
N GLN A 292 -9.82 10.23 8.06
CA GLN A 292 -11.16 9.68 8.22
C GLN A 292 -11.09 8.16 8.17
N LEU A 293 -11.97 7.49 8.93
CA LEU A 293 -12.18 6.05 8.88
C LEU A 293 -13.66 5.75 8.67
N THR A 294 -13.97 4.79 7.80
CA THR A 294 -15.30 4.20 7.71
C THR A 294 -15.24 2.69 7.56
N ARG A 295 -16.31 2.02 7.97
CA ARG A 295 -16.49 0.58 7.78
C ARG A 295 -17.77 0.33 7.01
N ARG A 296 -17.88 -0.84 6.41
CA ARG A 296 -19.16 -1.34 5.89
C ARG A 296 -19.88 -2.15 6.96
N ALA A 297 -21.19 -1.97 7.07
CA ALA A 297 -22.05 -2.78 7.93
C ALA A 297 -23.44 -2.89 7.31
N GLY A 298 -23.98 -4.11 7.20
CA GLY A 298 -25.28 -4.35 6.58
C GLY A 298 -25.33 -3.92 5.11
N GLY A 299 -24.21 -4.09 4.37
CA GLY A 299 -24.10 -3.72 2.96
C GLY A 299 -23.91 -2.23 2.68
N ARG A 300 -23.87 -1.36 3.70
CA ARG A 300 -23.73 0.10 3.54
C ARG A 300 -22.52 0.65 4.27
N TRP A 301 -21.94 1.70 3.71
CA TRP A 301 -20.92 2.51 4.39
C TRP A 301 -21.54 3.21 5.60
N GLN A 302 -20.81 3.21 6.71
CA GLN A 302 -21.15 3.99 7.88
C GLN A 302 -20.65 5.43 7.72
N ASP A 303 -21.15 6.34 8.55
CA ASP A 303 -20.62 7.71 8.58
C ASP A 303 -19.14 7.70 8.97
N PRO A 304 -18.28 8.41 8.21
CA PRO A 304 -16.86 8.47 8.52
C PRO A 304 -16.59 9.14 9.86
N LYS A 305 -15.56 8.66 10.55
CA LYS A 305 -15.08 9.21 11.83
C LYS A 305 -13.66 9.71 11.69
N THR A 306 -13.34 10.84 12.33
CA THR A 306 -11.98 11.36 12.37
C THR A 306 -11.08 10.52 13.28
N ALA A 307 -9.88 10.14 12.81
CA ALA A 307 -8.86 9.52 13.63
C ALA A 307 -8.46 10.50 14.75
N GLY A 308 -8.74 10.14 16.01
CA GLY A 308 -8.55 11.00 17.18
C GLY A 308 -9.85 11.53 17.82
N SER A 309 -10.98 11.53 17.10
CA SER A 309 -12.32 11.78 17.69
C SER A 309 -13.08 10.49 18.05
N LEU A 310 -12.44 9.32 17.93
CA LEU A 310 -12.96 8.02 18.39
C LEU A 310 -13.13 7.90 19.91
N ARG A 311 -13.04 9.01 20.66
CA ARG A 311 -13.40 9.08 22.08
C ARG A 311 -14.93 8.91 22.23
N GLY A 312 -15.35 7.67 22.42
CA GLY A 312 -16.56 7.28 23.14
C GLY A 312 -17.91 7.69 22.54
N ALA A 313 -18.45 6.88 21.63
CA ALA A 313 -19.89 6.68 21.60
C ALA A 313 -20.25 5.68 22.72
N GLY A 314 -20.62 6.18 23.90
CA GLY A 314 -21.10 5.32 24.98
C GLY A 314 -20.91 5.86 26.39
N ALA A 315 -21.69 6.87 26.76
CA ALA A 315 -22.21 7.00 28.13
C ALA A 315 -23.46 7.86 28.10
N ALA A 316 -24.59 7.26 27.73
CA ALA A 316 -25.89 7.75 28.17
C ALA A 316 -25.98 7.51 29.69
N GLY A 317 -25.31 8.38 30.47
CA GLY A 317 -25.43 8.44 31.92
C GLY A 317 -26.62 9.33 32.26
N GLY A 318 -27.81 8.74 32.29
CA GLY A 318 -29.01 9.39 32.79
C GLY A 318 -28.80 9.87 34.23
N ASN A 319 -29.12 11.15 34.45
CA ASN A 319 -29.34 11.69 35.79
C ASN A 319 -30.41 10.87 36.51
N ARG A 320 -30.01 10.06 37.49
CA ARG A 320 -30.84 9.81 38.68
C ARG A 320 -29.97 9.97 39.91
N ARG A 321 -30.17 11.10 40.58
CA ARG A 321 -29.80 11.29 41.98
C ARG A 321 -30.65 10.35 42.81
N CYS A 322 -30.03 9.70 43.79
CA CYS A 322 -30.73 8.99 44.85
C CYS A 322 -31.49 9.99 45.74
N ALA A 323 -32.73 9.66 46.05
CA ALA A 323 -33.27 9.64 47.40
C ALA A 323 -33.96 8.28 47.56
#